data_AF-A0A7K2HQN3-F1
#
_entry.id   AF-A0A7K2HQN3-F1
#
_cell.length_a   1.000
_cell.length_b   1.000
_cell.length_c   1.000
_cell.angle_alpha   90.00
_cell.angle_beta   90.00
_cell.angle_gamma   90.00
#
_symmetry.space_group_name_H-M   'P 1'
#
loop_
_entity.id
_entity.type
_entity.pdbx_description
1 polymer ?
#
loop_
_entity_poly.entity_id
_entity_poly.type
_entity_poly.pdbx_seq_one_letter_code
_entity_poly.pdbx_strand_id
1 'polypeptide(L)' 'MSDTVDTQNDSAAAQPLLRVVRGNPSDEDVAVLASLIAAAAGSSPSGPVDAGPRDDWGRPEDRLRPIWGAPTSFTNLRA' A
#
# COMPACT_ATOMS: atom_id res chain seq x y z
N MET A 1 7.46 16.00 41.43
CA MET A 1 6.10 15.61 41.01
C MET A 1 5.71 16.56 39.89
N SER A 2 5.42 16.00 38.72
CA SER A 2 4.94 16.64 37.48
C SER A 2 6.00 17.28 36.56
N ASP A 3 6.65 16.43 35.76
CA ASP A 3 7.08 16.81 34.41
C ASP A 3 5.84 16.80 33.51
N THR A 4 5.45 17.95 33.00
CA THR A 4 4.43 18.06 31.95
C THR A 4 5.15 17.91 30.61
N VAL A 5 5.17 16.68 30.09
CA VAL A 5 5.53 16.43 28.69
C VAL A 5 4.37 16.88 27.81
N ASP A 6 4.46 18.12 27.34
CA ASP A 6 3.65 18.63 26.24
C ASP A 6 4.23 18.07 24.93
N THR A 7 3.72 16.91 24.51
CA THR A 7 4.05 16.34 23.19
C THR A 7 3.28 17.14 22.14
N GLN A 8 3.81 18.30 21.76
CA GLN A 8 3.38 18.99 20.55
C GLN A 8 3.81 18.15 19.33
N ASN A 9 2.89 17.30 18.89
CA ASN A 9 2.98 16.55 17.65
C ASN A 9 2.68 17.50 16.47
N ASP A 10 3.67 18.33 16.10
CA ASP A 10 3.61 19.22 14.95
C ASP A 10 3.89 18.44 13.64
N SER A 11 2.96 17.54 13.30
CA SER A 11 2.78 17.12 11.91
C SER A 11 1.77 18.09 11.31
N ALA A 12 2.20 18.94 10.37
CA ALA A 12 1.34 19.83 9.61
C ALA A 12 -0.01 19.15 9.34
N ALA A 13 -1.06 19.59 10.02
CA ALA A 13 -2.26 18.79 10.23
C ALA A 13 -2.88 18.39 8.89
N ALA A 14 -2.61 17.14 8.48
CA ALA A 14 -3.22 16.57 7.30
C ALA A 14 -4.74 16.66 7.50
N GLN A 15 -5.45 17.12 6.48
CA GLN A 15 -6.90 17.19 6.53
C GLN A 15 -7.45 15.80 6.87
N PRO A 16 -8.43 15.70 7.79
CA PRO A 16 -8.95 14.40 8.21
C PRO A 16 -9.58 13.68 7.02
N LEU A 17 -9.34 12.38 6.92
CA LEU A 17 -9.88 11.53 5.85
C LEU A 17 -11.42 11.56 5.79
N LEU A 18 -12.06 11.66 6.95
CA LEU A 18 -13.51 11.70 7.12
C LEU A 18 -13.86 12.69 8.24
N ARG A 19 -14.94 13.46 8.07
CA ARG A 19 -15.49 14.34 9.12
C ARG A 19 -16.99 14.10 9.29
N VAL A 20 -17.40 13.81 10.52
CA VAL A 20 -18.82 13.73 10.89
C VAL A 20 -19.37 15.15 11.02
N VAL A 21 -20.36 15.51 10.19
CA VAL A 21 -20.93 16.87 10.16
C VAL A 21 -22.08 17.02 11.15
N ARG A 22 -22.78 15.93 11.48
CA ARG A 22 -23.96 15.92 12.35
C ARG A 22 -24.14 14.54 13.00
N GLY A 23 -24.72 14.53 14.20
CA GLY A 23 -25.05 13.33 14.95
C GLY A 23 -23.97 12.95 15.96
N ASN A 24 -24.28 11.99 16.83
CA ASN A 24 -23.33 11.37 17.75
C ASN A 24 -23.32 9.86 17.47
N PRO A 25 -22.48 9.38 16.54
CA PRO A 25 -22.41 7.95 16.23
C PRO A 25 -22.00 7.17 17.49
N SER A 26 -22.52 5.95 17.65
CA SER A 26 -22.04 5.07 18.71
C SER A 26 -20.66 4.51 18.35
N ASP A 27 -20.00 3.89 19.33
CA ASP A 27 -18.69 3.26 19.12
C ASP A 27 -18.77 2.14 18.06
N GLU A 28 -19.90 1.43 18.00
CA GLU A 28 -20.16 0.40 16.97
C GLU A 28 -20.22 1.01 15.57
N ASP A 29 -20.92 2.13 15.40
CA ASP A 29 -21.02 2.82 14.09
C ASP A 29 -19.64 3.28 13.61
N VAL A 30 -18.81 3.79 14.51
CA VAL A 30 -17.43 4.21 14.19
C VAL A 30 -16.58 3.01 13.76
N ALA A 31 -16.71 1.86 14.43
CA ALA A 31 -15.99 0.64 14.07
C ALA A 31 -16.39 0.13 12.68
N VAL A 32 -17.68 0.19 12.33
CA VAL A 32 -18.16 -0.16 10.99
C VAL A 32 -17.58 0.78 9.93
N LEU A 33 -17.56 2.08 10.17
CA LEU A 33 -16.98 3.05 9.23
C LEU A 33 -15.47 2.83 9.04
N ALA A 34 -14.73 2.62 10.11
CA ALA A 34 -13.29 2.37 10.06
C ALA A 34 -12.96 1.08 9.28
N SER A 35 -13.67 -0.01 9.58
CA SER A 35 -13.47 -1.30 8.90
C SER A 35 -13.80 -1.23 7.41
N LEU A 36 -14.88 -0.54 7.04
CA LEU A 36 -15.24 -0.32 5.64
C LEU A 36 -14.14 0.43 4.87
N ILE A 37 -13.62 1.51 5.46
CA ILE A 37 -12.54 2.31 4.85
C ILE A 37 -11.28 1.46 4.69
N ALA A 38 -10.91 0.66 5.71
CA ALA A 38 -9.76 -0.23 5.63
C ALA A 38 -9.94 -1.30 4.53
N ALA A 39 -11.12 -1.90 4.43
CA ALA A 39 -11.44 -2.89 3.38
C ALA A 39 -11.40 -2.27 1.97
N ALA A 40 -11.92 -1.04 1.82
CA ALA A 40 -11.88 -0.29 0.57
C ALA A 40 -10.45 0.10 0.17
N ALA A 41 -9.62 0.48 1.15
CA ALA A 41 -8.20 0.77 0.93
C ALA A 41 -7.42 -0.47 0.45
N GLY A 42 -7.71 -1.64 1.02
CA GLY A 42 -7.10 -2.91 0.58
C GLY A 42 -7.66 -3.46 -0.74
N SER A 43 -8.85 -3.04 -1.16
CA SER A 43 -9.49 -3.49 -2.41
C SER A 43 -9.27 -2.55 -3.59
N SER A 44 -8.77 -1.33 -3.36
CA SER A 44 -8.32 -0.49 -4.46
C SER A 44 -7.19 -1.22 -5.18
N PRO A 45 -7.23 -1.35 -6.52
CA PRO A 45 -6.03 -1.72 -7.24
C PRO A 45 -5.00 -0.69 -6.81
N SER A 46 -3.93 -1.14 -6.14
CA SER A 46 -2.80 -0.26 -5.86
C SER A 46 -2.47 0.38 -7.20
N GLY A 47 -2.66 1.70 -7.31
CA GLY A 47 -2.34 2.44 -8.52
C GLY A 47 -0.95 2.01 -8.99
N PRO A 48 -0.69 2.01 -10.31
CA PRO A 48 0.38 1.25 -10.95
C PRO A 48 1.60 1.21 -10.04
N VAL A 49 1.77 0.07 -9.37
CA VAL A 49 2.91 -0.12 -8.50
C VAL A 49 4.09 -0.02 -9.43
N ASP A 50 4.91 1.02 -9.26
CA ASP A 50 6.19 1.10 -9.96
C ASP A 50 7.05 -0.04 -9.42
N ALA A 51 6.84 -1.22 -10.00
CA ALA A 51 7.53 -2.45 -9.67
C ALA A 51 8.99 -2.41 -10.15
N GLY A 52 9.43 -1.27 -10.68
CA GLY A 52 10.70 -1.11 -11.35
C GLY A 52 10.80 -1.99 -12.60
N PRO A 53 12.00 -2.11 -13.16
CA PRO A 53 12.29 -3.11 -14.18
C PRO A 53 11.91 -4.50 -13.68
N ARG A 54 11.25 -5.28 -14.53
CA ARG A 54 10.83 -6.65 -14.22
C ARG A 54 12.04 -7.48 -13.79
N ASP A 55 11.98 -8.09 -12.60
CA ASP A 55 13.01 -9.01 -12.13
C ASP A 55 12.92 -10.33 -12.92
N ASP A 56 13.82 -10.48 -13.88
CA ASP A 56 13.99 -11.70 -14.69
C ASP A 56 15.07 -12.64 -14.09
N TRP A 57 15.60 -12.37 -12.89
CA TRP A 57 16.59 -13.25 -12.28
C TRP A 57 15.94 -14.46 -11.59
N GLY A 58 16.40 -15.66 -11.94
CA GLY A 58 16.16 -16.87 -11.14
C GLY A 58 14.73 -17.41 -11.17
N ARG A 59 13.98 -17.25 -12.27
CA ARG A 59 12.63 -17.79 -12.33
C ARG A 59 12.64 -19.32 -12.39
N PRO A 60 11.65 -20.00 -11.77
CA PRO A 60 11.55 -21.46 -11.86
C PRO A 60 11.48 -21.98 -13.30
N GLU A 61 10.83 -21.23 -14.19
CA GLU A 61 10.71 -21.52 -15.63
C GLU A 61 12.04 -21.44 -16.38
N ASP A 62 13.02 -20.66 -15.90
CA ASP A 62 14.33 -20.52 -16.55
C ASP A 62 15.12 -21.84 -16.51
N ARG A 63 14.87 -22.68 -15.50
CA ARG A 63 15.48 -24.02 -15.40
C ARG A 63 15.11 -24.95 -16.55
N LEU A 64 14.02 -24.65 -17.25
CA LEU A 64 13.47 -25.50 -18.30
C LEU A 64 13.83 -24.99 -19.70
N ARG A 65 14.55 -23.85 -19.82
CA ARG A 65 14.85 -23.22 -21.11
C ARG A 65 16.23 -23.65 -21.63
N PRO A 66 16.34 -24.19 -22.85
CA PRO A 66 17.61 -24.71 -23.39
C PRO A 66 18.63 -23.63 -23.79
N ILE A 67 18.25 -22.35 -23.88
CA ILE A 67 19.07 -21.24 -24.41
C ILE A 67 19.24 -20.09 -23.39
N TRP A 68 18.66 -20.20 -22.19
CA TRP A 68 18.72 -19.13 -21.19
C TRP A 68 20.12 -19.02 -20.57
N GLY A 69 20.80 -17.89 -20.80
CA GLY A 69 22.13 -17.62 -20.23
C GLY A 69 23.16 -16.98 -21.17
N ALA A 70 22.83 -16.79 -22.46
CA ALA A 70 23.68 -15.97 -23.32
C ALA A 70 23.60 -14.49 -22.88
N PRO A 71 24.73 -13.78 -22.70
CA PRO A 71 24.76 -12.40 -22.22
C PRO A 71 24.07 -11.39 -23.16
N THR A 72 23.64 -11.83 -24.35
CA THR A 72 22.92 -11.04 -25.35
C THR A 72 21.43 -11.41 -25.46
N SER A 73 20.91 -12.29 -24.60
CA SER A 73 19.52 -12.73 -24.65
C SER A 73 18.63 -11.94 -23.67
N PHE A 74 17.56 -11.33 -24.19
CA PHE A 74 16.50 -10.68 -23.40
C PHE A 74 15.14 -11.21 -23.88
N THR A 75 14.22 -11.51 -22.96
CA THR A 75 12.88 -11.97 -23.35
C THR A 75 11.96 -10.77 -23.52
N ASN A 76 11.46 -10.56 -24.73
CA ASN A 76 10.38 -9.60 -25.00
C ASN A 76 9.05 -10.18 -24.48
N LEU A 77 8.78 -10.04 -23.19
CA LEU A 77 7.45 -10.24 -22.64
C LEU A 77 6.70 -8.92 -22.77
N ARG A 78 5.72 -8.84 -23.67
CA ARG A 78 4.84 -7.68 -23.73
C ARG A 78 3.99 -7.67 -22.45
N ALA A 79 4.03 -6.54 -21.74
CA ALA A 79 3.16 -6.25 -20.60
C ALA A 79 1.69 -6.15 -21.02
#